data_AF-A0A7Y7ACM9-F1
#
_entry.id   AF-A0A7Y7ACM9-F1
#
_cell.length_a   1.000
_cell.length_b   1.000
_cell.length_c   1.000
_cell.angle_alpha   90.00
_cell.angle_beta   90.00
_cell.angle_gamma   90.00
#
_symmetry.space_group_name_H-M   'P 1'
#
loop_
_entity.id
_entity.type
_entity.pdbx_description
1 polymer ?
#
loop_
_entity_poly.entity_id
_entity_poly.type
_entity_poly.pdbx_seq_one_letter_code
_entity_poly.pdbx_strand_id
1 'polypeptide(L)'
;MIIAAIILIFLGAAIKYGKLYFLIAGYNTMSESEKSKVDIDGIATLFRNVTWGMALVMLLGALGTIIFNNSEIEISACLLAIVVGIPYLIIRSNSKKYKR
;
A
#
# COMPACT_ATOMS: atom_id res chain seq x y z
N MET A 1 -12.02 0.62 11.71
CA MET A 1 -10.72 0.57 10.98
C MET A 1 -10.11 -0.81 10.77
N ILE A 2 -10.35 -1.81 11.64
CA ILE A 2 -9.71 -3.15 11.57
C ILE A 2 -9.95 -3.88 10.22
N ILE A 3 -11.19 -3.88 9.72
CA ILE A 3 -11.51 -4.52 8.43
C ILE A 3 -10.68 -3.90 7.29
N ALA A 4 -10.53 -2.57 7.26
CA ALA A 4 -9.71 -1.89 6.26
C ALA A 4 -8.23 -2.29 6.35
N ALA A 5 -7.68 -2.41 7.57
CA ALA A 5 -6.32 -2.89 7.76
C ALA A 5 -6.13 -4.33 7.25
N ILE A 6 -7.10 -5.22 7.50
CA ILE A 6 -7.09 -6.60 6.98
C ILE A 6 -7.12 -6.60 5.45
N ILE A 7 -7.98 -5.78 4.83
CA ILE A 7 -8.05 -5.64 3.38
C ILE A 7 -6.70 -5.18 2.81
N LEU A 8 -6.05 -4.20 3.43
CA LEU A 8 -4.73 -3.72 3.00
C LEU A 8 -3.65 -4.80 3.10
N ILE A 9 -3.65 -5.60 4.17
CA ILE A 9 -2.73 -6.73 4.32
C ILE A 9 -2.95 -7.76 3.21
N PHE A 10 -4.21 -8.14 2.99
CA PHE A 10 -4.59 -9.08 1.94
C PHE A 10 -4.22 -8.57 0.56
N LEU A 11 -4.53 -7.30 0.24
CA LEU A 11 -4.24 -6.69 -1.05
C LEU A 11 -2.73 -6.67 -1.32
N GLY A 12 -1.92 -6.29 -0.33
CA GLY A 12 -0.47 -6.31 -0.44
C GLY A 12 0.08 -7.72 -0.70
N ALA A 13 -0.46 -8.72 0.01
CA ALA A 13 -0.08 -10.13 -0.18
C ALA A 13 -0.51 -10.66 -1.56
N ALA A 14 -1.74 -10.34 -1.99
CA ALA A 14 -2.29 -10.78 -3.26
C ALA A 14 -1.52 -10.17 -4.46
N ILE A 15 -1.14 -8.90 -4.38
CA ILE A 15 -0.30 -8.26 -5.40
C ILE A 15 1.09 -8.92 -5.44
N LYS A 16 1.78 -9.08 -4.30
CA LYS A 16 3.17 -9.58 -4.29
C LYS A 16 3.28 -11.09 -4.53
N TYR A 17 2.51 -11.88 -3.81
CA TYR A 17 2.63 -13.34 -3.82
C TYR A 17 1.65 -13.98 -4.79
N GLY A 18 0.44 -13.43 -4.90
CA GLY A 18 -0.56 -13.86 -5.88
C GLY A 18 -0.32 -13.32 -7.29
N LYS A 19 0.69 -12.45 -7.48
CA LYS A 19 1.03 -11.81 -8.76
C LYS A 19 -0.16 -11.11 -9.43
N LEU A 20 -1.10 -10.56 -8.64
CA LEU A 20 -2.26 -9.81 -9.16
C LEU A 20 -1.84 -8.41 -9.66
N TYR A 21 -0.87 -8.35 -10.57
CA TYR A 21 -0.28 -7.11 -11.10
C TYR A 21 -1.27 -6.28 -11.92
N PHE A 22 -2.34 -6.90 -12.43
CA PHE A 22 -3.43 -6.19 -13.10
C PHE A 22 -4.14 -5.18 -12.20
N LEU A 23 -4.02 -5.30 -10.86
CA LEU A 23 -4.54 -4.32 -9.90
C LEU A 23 -3.73 -3.01 -9.88
N ILE A 24 -2.51 -3.02 -10.44
CA ILE A 24 -1.67 -1.83 -10.57
C ILE A 24 -2.07 -1.14 -11.87
N ALA A 25 -3.02 -0.20 -11.79
CA ALA A 25 -3.63 0.44 -12.97
C ALA A 25 -2.60 0.91 -14.01
N GLY A 26 -1.55 1.63 -13.58
CA GLY A 26 -0.51 2.11 -14.48
C GLY A 26 0.26 1.00 -15.20
N TYR A 27 0.45 -0.18 -14.59
CA TYR A 27 1.08 -1.33 -15.24
C TYR A 27 0.09 -2.08 -16.13
N ASN A 28 -1.17 -2.23 -15.70
CA ASN A 28 -2.20 -2.95 -16.44
C ASN A 28 -2.53 -2.29 -17.79
N THR A 29 -2.44 -0.96 -17.87
CA THR A 29 -2.72 -0.19 -19.10
C THR A 29 -1.51 -0.02 -20.02
N MET A 30 -0.31 -0.44 -19.61
CA MET A 30 0.90 -0.34 -20.44
C MET A 30 0.87 -1.34 -21.60
N SER A 31 1.50 -0.98 -22.72
CA SER A 31 1.77 -1.94 -23.79
C SER A 31 2.79 -3.01 -23.32
N GLU A 32 2.80 -4.17 -23.95
CA GLU A 32 3.76 -5.24 -23.60
C GLU A 32 5.22 -4.78 -23.72
N SER A 33 5.51 -3.92 -24.70
CA SER A 33 6.85 -3.32 -24.87
C SER A 33 7.27 -2.44 -23.69
N GLU A 34 6.33 -1.72 -23.09
CA GLU A 34 6.58 -0.87 -21.92
C GLU A 34 6.68 -1.71 -20.64
N LYS A 35 5.81 -2.71 -20.48
CA LYS A 35 5.85 -3.64 -19.33
C LYS A 35 7.21 -4.33 -19.20
N SER A 36 7.85 -4.69 -20.32
CA SER A 36 9.18 -5.32 -20.34
C SER A 36 10.28 -4.44 -19.71
N LYS A 37 10.08 -3.12 -19.69
CA LYS A 37 11.01 -2.12 -19.12
C LYS A 37 10.71 -1.81 -17.66
N VAL A 38 9.78 -2.51 -17.03
CA VAL A 38 9.35 -2.25 -15.64
C VAL A 38 9.77 -3.39 -14.74
N ASP A 39 10.38 -3.05 -13.60
CA ASP A 39 10.59 -3.99 -12.50
C ASP A 39 9.29 -4.18 -11.70
N ILE A 40 8.37 -4.98 -12.26
CA ILE A 40 7.06 -5.22 -11.66
C ILE A 40 7.16 -5.95 -10.32
N ASP A 41 8.13 -6.84 -10.14
CA ASP A 41 8.35 -7.55 -8.88
C ASP A 41 8.82 -6.61 -7.76
N GLY A 42 9.65 -5.62 -8.11
CA GLY A 42 10.05 -4.53 -7.21
C GLY A 42 8.87 -3.63 -6.83
N ILE A 43 8.05 -3.23 -7.81
CA ILE A 43 6.82 -2.44 -7.56
C ILE A 43 5.84 -3.23 -6.68
N ALA A 44 5.62 -4.51 -6.95
CA ALA A 44 4.74 -5.36 -6.15
C ALA A 44 5.22 -5.47 -4.69
N THR A 45 6.54 -5.52 -4.48
CA THR A 45 7.15 -5.50 -3.15
C THR A 45 6.91 -4.17 -2.44
N LEU A 46 7.03 -3.05 -3.17
CA LEU A 46 6.71 -1.72 -2.65
C LEU A 46 5.23 -1.65 -2.24
N PHE A 47 4.30 -2.09 -3.10
CA PHE A 47 2.86 -2.14 -2.80
C PHE A 47 2.58 -2.91 -1.51
N ARG A 48 3.14 -4.13 -1.36
CA ARG A 48 3.02 -4.92 -0.13
C ARG A 48 3.53 -4.14 1.09
N ASN A 49 4.75 -3.61 1.03
CA ASN A 49 5.34 -2.93 2.19
C ASN A 49 4.55 -1.70 2.60
N VAL A 50 4.08 -0.90 1.64
CA VAL A 50 3.31 0.31 1.94
C VAL A 50 1.95 -0.03 2.51
N THR A 51 1.20 -0.94 1.87
CA THR A 51 -0.13 -1.33 2.36
C THR A 51 -0.06 -2.01 3.73
N TRP A 52 0.97 -2.82 4.00
CA TRP A 52 1.20 -3.40 5.32
C TRP A 52 1.59 -2.36 6.36
N GLY A 53 2.43 -1.38 5.99
CA GLY A 53 2.76 -0.26 6.87
C GLY A 53 1.53 0.59 7.23
N MET A 54 0.68 0.88 6.24
CA MET A 54 -0.59 1.57 6.47
C MET A 54 -1.52 0.76 7.38
N ALA A 55 -1.63 -0.56 7.15
CA ALA A 55 -2.41 -1.44 8.01
C ALA A 55 -1.89 -1.47 9.45
N LEU A 56 -0.56 -1.49 9.64
CA LEU A 56 0.04 -1.43 10.97
C LEU A 56 -0.29 -0.12 11.69
N VAL A 57 -0.16 1.03 11.03
CA VAL A 57 -0.54 2.34 11.60
C VAL A 57 -2.01 2.36 11.98
N MET A 58 -2.89 1.82 11.13
CA MET A 58 -4.31 1.69 11.41
C MET A 58 -4.58 0.79 12.62
N LEU A 59 -3.93 -0.37 12.73
CA LEU A 59 -4.10 -1.26 13.89
C LEU A 59 -3.60 -0.61 15.19
N LEU A 60 -2.49 0.13 15.14
CA LEU A 60 -1.98 0.90 16.28
C LEU A 60 -2.94 2.03 16.68
N GLY A 61 -3.60 2.67 15.71
CA GLY A 61 -4.65 3.65 15.97
C GLY A 61 -5.84 3.04 16.72
N ALA A 62 -6.32 1.86 16.29
CA ALA A 62 -7.42 1.17 16.95
C ALA A 62 -7.05 0.77 18.38
N LEU A 63 -5.84 0.25 18.58
CA LEU A 63 -5.32 -0.08 19.90
C LEU A 63 -5.20 1.17 20.78
N GLY A 64 -4.70 2.28 20.23
CA GLY A 64 -4.58 3.56 20.92
C GLY A 64 -5.93 4.10 21.39
N THR A 65 -6.97 3.99 20.58
CA THR A 65 -8.33 4.39 21.00
C THR A 65 -8.80 3.62 22.23
N ILE A 66 -8.50 2.33 22.35
CA ILE A 66 -8.85 1.52 23.53
C ILE A 66 -8.02 1.95 24.75
N ILE A 67 -6.71 2.14 24.58
CA ILE A 67 -5.78 2.47 25.69
C ILE A 67 -6.07 3.86 26.28
N PHE A 68 -6.34 4.85 25.42
CA PHE A 68 -6.49 6.24 25.82
C PHE A 68 -7.95 6.70 25.89
N ASN A 69 -8.90 5.82 25.57
CA ASN A 69 -10.33 6.12 25.49
C ASN A 69 -10.62 7.36 24.62
N ASN A 70 -9.88 7.51 23.52
CA ASN A 70 -9.99 8.66 22.61
C ASN A 70 -10.17 8.17 21.16
N SER A 71 -11.34 8.40 20.60
CA SER A 71 -11.71 8.01 19.23
C SER A 71 -11.03 8.85 18.15
N GLU A 72 -10.52 10.04 18.47
CA GLU A 72 -9.78 10.88 17.52
C GLU A 72 -8.48 10.21 17.05
N ILE A 73 -7.87 9.37 17.91
CA ILE A 73 -6.64 8.64 17.59
C ILE A 73 -6.85 7.72 16.38
N GLU A 74 -7.98 7.01 16.31
CA GLU A 74 -8.32 6.14 15.19
C GLU A 74 -8.44 6.95 13.88
N ILE A 75 -9.09 8.11 13.92
CA ILE A 75 -9.24 9.00 12.75
C ILE A 75 -7.88 9.57 12.33
N SER A 76 -7.08 10.08 13.28
CA SER A 76 -5.74 10.62 12.99
C SER A 76 -4.80 9.56 12.40
N ALA A 77 -4.82 8.34 12.92
CA ALA A 77 -4.02 7.23 12.40
C ALA A 77 -4.42 6.86 10.97
N CYS A 78 -5.74 6.82 10.68
CA CYS A 78 -6.24 6.58 9.34
C CYS A 78 -5.79 7.66 8.35
N LEU A 79 -5.93 8.94 8.72
CA LEU A 79 -5.48 10.07 7.90
C LEU A 79 -3.98 10.02 7.67
N LEU A 80 -3.18 9.77 8.71
CA LEU A 80 -1.74 9.63 8.62
C LEU A 80 -1.34 8.52 7.64
N ALA A 81 -1.96 7.35 7.75
CA ALA A 81 -1.70 6.23 6.86
C ALA A 81 -1.97 6.58 5.39
N ILE A 82 -3.07 7.29 5.11
CA ILE A 82 -3.45 7.69 3.74
C ILE A 82 -2.51 8.78 3.21
N VAL A 83 -2.33 9.87 3.97
CA VAL A 83 -1.54 11.05 3.58
C VAL A 83 -0.07 10.72 3.38
N VAL A 84 0.47 9.75 4.11
CA VAL A 84 1.87 9.31 3.92
C VAL A 84 1.96 8.16 2.92
N GLY A 85 1.13 7.13 3.09
CA GLY A 85 1.22 5.87 2.35
C GLY A 85 0.95 6.05 0.85
N ILE A 86 -0.14 6.72 0.48
CA ILE A 86 -0.52 6.87 -0.93
C ILE A 86 0.50 7.72 -1.70
N PRO A 87 0.88 8.94 -1.26
CA PRO A 87 1.89 9.73 -1.97
C PRO A 87 3.23 9.02 -2.07
N TYR A 88 3.69 8.37 -0.99
CA TYR A 88 4.93 7.60 -1.03
C TYR A 88 4.87 6.47 -2.05
N LEU A 89 3.76 5.72 -2.12
CA LEU A 89 3.56 4.66 -3.10
C LEU A 89 3.62 5.19 -4.53
N ILE A 90 2.92 6.28 -4.83
CA ILE A 90 2.89 6.89 -6.17
C ILE A 90 4.28 7.40 -6.57
N ILE A 91 4.94 8.17 -5.70
CA ILE A 91 6.26 8.75 -5.98
C ILE A 91 7.29 7.64 -6.20
N ARG A 92 7.33 6.63 -5.32
CA ARG A 92 8.34 5.57 -5.41
C ARG A 92 8.09 4.64 -6.58
N SER A 93 6.85 4.22 -6.84
CA SER A 93 6.53 3.33 -7.96
C SER A 93 6.86 3.94 -9.33
N ASN A 94 6.79 5.27 -9.47
CA ASN A 94 7.13 5.99 -10.70
C ASN A 94 8.61 6.42 -10.81
N SER A 95 9.40 6.19 -9.76
CA SER A 95 10.81 6.58 -9.75
C SER A 95 11.64 5.76 -10.74
N LYS A 96 12.79 6.30 -11.17
CA LYS A 96 13.74 5.59 -12.05
C LYS A 96 14.22 4.25 -11.47
N LYS A 97 14.08 4.02 -10.17
CA LYS A 97 14.46 2.78 -9.49
C LYS A 97 13.80 1.53 -10.09
N TYR A 98 12.57 1.63 -10.57
CA TYR A 98 11.81 0.49 -11.10
C TYR A 98 11.73 0.47 -12.63
N LYS A 99 12.57 1.25 -13.31
CA LYS A 99 12.74 1.21 -14.77
C LYS A 99 13.98 0.38 -15.08
N ARG A 100 13.83 -0.58 -15.99
CA ARG A 100 14.91 -1.42 -16.53
C ARG A 100 15.56 -0.76 -17.74
#